data_AF-A0A1V9ZQK5-F1
#
_entry.id   AF-A0A1V9ZQK5-F1
#
_cell.length_a   1.000
_cell.length_b   1.000
_cell.length_c   1.000
_cell.angle_alpha   90.00
_cell.angle_beta   90.00
_cell.angle_gamma   90.00
#
_symmetry.space_group_name_H-M   'P 1'
#
loop_
_entity.id
_entity.type
_entity.pdbx_description
1 polymer ?
#
loop_
_entity_poly.entity_id
_entity_poly.type
_entity_poly.pdbx_seq_one_letter_code
_entity_poly.pdbx_strand_id
1 'polypeptide(L)'
;IGIVITIAFVLLALSDSKSFDAFVYGYCLIGISGGTTLLTSLRSGFVIMEWQTAIFAGINCLFDASTVMTSLLYEIHNATGISRKGLLLGYAVIAALTYIALVVLWGIIERQETKSSNTRLTESISTPVVNDAQSLSYTTLEEVPLNKAQLKTQMSSFEFRYLFLFASLHNLQSSFYFGRVNQTLTNYMDTTQVYTKVFGWILPVGFVFIPVINILVNRFGLPCSMLTSTVLSIVYQGTSMIPLLQLQILKFIIFVVFRAIFYANIASCGAKTFGYANLGTILGAIYTSAAVIALLEIPTAKYANTSKTGWNLMYGISLALSVCMIPAIEVYRRRFYKS
;
A
#
# COMPACT_ATOMS: atom_id res chain seq x y z
N ILE A 1 6.99 13.09 -11.03
CA ILE A 1 7.26 11.72 -10.50
C ILE A 1 8.35 11.03 -11.32
N GLY A 2 8.16 10.81 -12.63
CA GLY A 2 9.15 10.14 -13.49
C GLY A 2 10.56 10.73 -13.46
N ILE A 3 10.69 12.06 -13.52
CA ILE A 3 12.00 12.73 -13.43
C ILE A 3 12.70 12.41 -12.09
N VAL A 4 11.95 12.44 -10.98
CA VAL A 4 12.50 12.25 -9.63
C VAL A 4 13.04 10.84 -9.46
N ILE A 5 12.30 9.81 -9.90
CA ILE A 5 12.74 8.41 -9.79
C ILE A 5 13.94 8.13 -10.72
N THR A 6 13.98 8.71 -11.93
CA THR A 6 15.13 8.58 -12.84
C THR A 6 16.38 9.21 -12.23
N ILE A 7 16.26 10.43 -11.68
CA ILE A 7 17.38 11.09 -10.97
C ILE A 7 17.84 10.23 -9.79
N ALA A 8 16.92 9.63 -9.04
CA ALA A 8 17.26 8.78 -7.92
C ALA A 8 18.12 7.57 -8.34
N PHE A 9 17.75 6.87 -9.41
CA PHE A 9 18.57 5.76 -9.92
C PHE A 9 19.91 6.21 -10.48
N VAL A 10 19.98 7.37 -11.14
CA VAL A 10 21.25 7.94 -11.61
C VAL A 10 22.16 8.27 -10.43
N LEU A 11 21.64 8.88 -9.36
CA LEU A 11 22.40 9.19 -8.15
C LEU A 11 22.92 7.91 -7.49
N LEU A 12 22.11 6.86 -7.38
CA LEU A 12 22.57 5.56 -6.86
C LEU A 12 23.62 4.92 -7.76
N ALA A 13 23.51 5.06 -9.08
CA ALA A 13 24.46 4.50 -10.03
C ALA A 13 25.83 5.19 -9.98
N LEU A 14 25.85 6.51 -9.77
CA LEU A 14 27.07 7.32 -9.71
C LEU A 14 27.73 7.33 -8.33
N SER A 15 27.01 6.95 -7.28
CA SER A 15 27.54 6.91 -5.91
C SER A 15 28.56 5.77 -5.75
N ASP A 16 29.72 6.08 -5.17
CA ASP A 16 30.83 5.13 -4.98
C ASP A 16 31.33 5.07 -3.52
N SER A 17 30.65 5.74 -2.57
CA SER A 17 30.99 5.83 -1.14
C SER A 17 32.38 6.38 -0.79
N LYS A 18 33.31 6.46 -1.75
CA LYS A 18 34.68 6.94 -1.58
C LYS A 18 34.84 8.38 -2.07
N SER A 19 34.46 8.65 -3.32
CA SER A 19 34.58 9.96 -3.96
C SER A 19 33.28 10.75 -3.95
N PHE A 20 32.15 10.05 -4.07
CA PHE A 20 30.82 10.64 -4.11
C PHE A 20 29.83 9.71 -3.39
N ASP A 21 29.22 10.19 -2.31
CA ASP A 21 28.20 9.47 -1.55
C ASP A 21 26.86 10.20 -1.65
N ALA A 22 25.98 9.68 -2.52
CA ALA A 22 24.60 10.11 -2.61
C ALA A 22 23.62 8.96 -2.39
N PHE A 23 24.03 7.89 -1.68
CA PHE A 23 23.13 6.75 -1.44
C PHE A 23 21.90 7.16 -0.66
N VAL A 24 22.07 7.91 0.43
CA VAL A 24 20.96 8.37 1.28
C VAL A 24 19.99 9.23 0.47
N TYR A 25 20.49 10.21 -0.28
CA TYR A 25 19.65 11.06 -1.13
C TYR A 25 18.91 10.26 -2.20
N GLY A 26 19.60 9.32 -2.86
CA GLY A 26 18.99 8.41 -3.83
C GLY A 26 17.85 7.59 -3.22
N TYR A 27 18.07 6.98 -2.06
CA TYR A 27 17.02 6.23 -1.35
C TYR A 27 15.84 7.11 -0.92
N CYS A 28 16.08 8.33 -0.43
CA CYS A 28 15.01 9.26 -0.09
C CYS A 28 14.15 9.61 -1.31
N LEU A 29 14.78 9.89 -2.46
CA LEU A 29 14.06 10.21 -3.70
C LEU A 29 13.27 9.00 -4.25
N ILE A 30 13.81 7.78 -4.12
CA ILE A 30 13.05 6.55 -4.42
C ILE A 30 11.82 6.44 -3.51
N GLY A 31 11.96 6.68 -2.20
CA GLY A 31 10.84 6.63 -1.27
C GLY A 31 9.74 7.64 -1.62
N ILE A 32 10.11 8.89 -1.87
CA ILE A 32 9.16 9.96 -2.23
C ILE A 32 8.44 9.63 -3.55
N SER A 33 9.20 9.29 -4.59
CA SER A 33 8.63 9.01 -5.90
C SER A 33 7.81 7.72 -5.91
N GLY A 34 8.28 6.65 -5.26
CA GLY A 34 7.56 5.39 -5.10
C GLY A 34 6.22 5.56 -4.38
N GLY A 35 6.21 6.22 -3.22
CA GLY A 35 4.98 6.50 -2.48
C GLY A 35 3.99 7.37 -3.27
N THR A 36 4.49 8.39 -3.97
CA THR A 36 3.63 9.23 -4.83
C THR A 36 3.04 8.43 -5.99
N THR A 37 3.84 7.56 -6.63
CA THR A 37 3.41 6.69 -7.73
C THR A 37 2.28 5.77 -7.28
N LEU A 38 2.43 5.16 -6.10
CA LEU A 38 1.41 4.30 -5.50
C LEU A 38 0.10 5.06 -5.32
N LEU A 39 0.13 6.22 -4.66
CA LEU A 39 -1.06 7.04 -4.40
C LEU A 39 -1.74 7.52 -5.69
N THR A 40 -0.98 7.91 -6.71
CA THR A 40 -1.54 8.30 -8.01
C THR A 40 -2.17 7.12 -8.74
N SER A 41 -1.60 5.92 -8.59
CA SER A 41 -2.10 4.71 -9.25
C SER A 41 -3.47 4.29 -8.71
N LEU A 42 -3.76 4.57 -7.43
CA LEU A 42 -5.07 4.28 -6.82
C LEU A 42 -6.23 5.02 -7.50
N ARG A 43 -5.99 6.05 -8.31
CA ARG A 43 -7.07 6.66 -9.10
C ARG A 43 -7.60 5.73 -10.20
N SER A 44 -6.77 4.79 -10.68
CA SER A 44 -7.17 3.85 -11.72
C SER A 44 -8.29 2.89 -11.29
N GLY A 45 -8.45 2.64 -9.98
CA GLY A 45 -9.56 1.85 -9.45
C GLY A 45 -10.94 2.48 -9.62
N PHE A 46 -11.04 3.73 -10.06
CA PHE A 46 -12.32 4.37 -10.39
C PHE A 46 -12.68 4.27 -11.88
N VAL A 47 -11.76 3.79 -12.73
CA VAL A 47 -12.03 3.59 -14.15
C VAL A 47 -12.98 2.40 -14.35
N ILE A 48 -12.78 1.32 -13.58
CA ILE A 48 -13.62 0.11 -13.64
C ILE A 48 -14.13 -0.19 -12.23
N MET A 49 -15.32 0.32 -11.91
CA MET A 49 -15.89 0.20 -10.56
C MET A 49 -16.18 -1.26 -10.14
N GLU A 50 -16.51 -2.13 -11.09
CA GLU A 50 -16.78 -3.56 -10.83
C GLU A 50 -15.56 -4.28 -10.25
N TRP A 51 -14.37 -3.95 -10.75
CA TRP A 51 -13.10 -4.57 -10.35
C TRP A 51 -12.27 -3.67 -9.43
N GLN A 52 -12.88 -2.64 -8.84
CA GLN A 52 -12.19 -1.63 -8.05
C GLN A 52 -11.30 -2.23 -6.93
N THR A 53 -11.85 -3.17 -6.15
CA THR A 53 -11.09 -3.85 -5.08
C THR A 53 -9.91 -4.63 -5.65
N ALA A 54 -10.11 -5.38 -6.74
CA ALA A 54 -9.05 -6.16 -7.38
C ALA A 54 -7.95 -5.25 -7.94
N ILE A 55 -8.29 -4.09 -8.50
CA ILE A 55 -7.34 -3.09 -8.97
C ILE A 55 -6.51 -2.55 -7.80
N PHE A 56 -7.15 -2.17 -6.68
CA PHE A 56 -6.42 -1.72 -5.49
C PHE A 56 -5.51 -2.80 -4.91
N ALA A 57 -5.99 -4.04 -4.82
CA ALA A 57 -5.18 -5.17 -4.38
C ALA A 57 -3.99 -5.37 -5.32
N GLY A 58 -4.21 -5.33 -6.64
CA GLY A 58 -3.17 -5.45 -7.65
C GLY A 58 -2.10 -4.38 -7.56
N ILE A 59 -2.49 -3.11 -7.47
CA ILE A 59 -1.56 -1.98 -7.33
C ILE A 59 -0.65 -2.17 -6.11
N ASN A 60 -1.23 -2.49 -4.95
CA ASN A 60 -0.45 -2.70 -3.72
C ASN A 60 0.43 -3.95 -3.80
N CYS A 61 -0.07 -5.05 -4.38
CA CYS A 61 0.72 -6.27 -4.56
C CYS A 61 1.88 -6.07 -5.54
N LEU A 62 1.69 -5.32 -6.63
CA LEU A 62 2.76 -5.00 -7.58
C LEU A 62 3.80 -4.06 -6.95
N PHE A 63 3.35 -3.09 -6.16
CA PHE A 63 4.24 -2.21 -5.41
C PHE A 63 5.12 -3.03 -4.45
N ASP A 64 4.52 -3.95 -3.72
CA ASP A 64 5.21 -4.89 -2.85
C ASP A 64 6.13 -5.85 -3.62
N ALA A 65 5.73 -6.30 -4.81
CA ALA A 65 6.54 -7.17 -5.66
C ALA A 65 7.80 -6.49 -6.20
N SER A 66 7.84 -5.16 -6.24
CA SER A 66 9.02 -4.41 -6.68
C SER A 66 10.27 -4.71 -5.85
N THR A 67 10.13 -5.22 -4.61
CA THR A 67 11.27 -5.62 -3.78
C THR A 67 12.08 -6.76 -4.39
N VAL A 68 11.49 -7.57 -5.29
CA VAL A 68 12.23 -8.63 -6.00
C VAL A 68 13.29 -8.09 -6.94
N MET A 69 13.12 -6.84 -7.40
CA MET A 69 14.05 -6.23 -8.36
C MET A 69 15.46 -6.10 -7.78
N THR A 70 15.62 -5.90 -6.48
CA THR A 70 16.95 -5.82 -5.86
C THR A 70 17.67 -7.17 -5.92
N SER A 71 16.98 -8.26 -5.62
CA SER A 71 17.50 -9.63 -5.77
C SER A 71 17.76 -9.98 -7.24
N LEU A 72 16.85 -9.59 -8.14
CA LEU A 72 16.99 -9.86 -9.57
C LEU A 72 18.21 -9.16 -10.17
N LEU A 73 18.42 -7.88 -9.85
CA LEU A 73 19.59 -7.12 -10.30
C LEU A 73 20.89 -7.75 -9.78
N TYR A 74 20.89 -8.29 -8.57
CA TYR A 74 22.04 -9.01 -8.03
C TYR A 74 22.34 -10.31 -8.79
N GLU A 75 21.32 -11.12 -9.09
CA GLU A 75 21.52 -12.34 -9.88
C GLU A 75 21.97 -12.03 -11.32
N ILE A 76 21.46 -10.96 -11.93
CA ILE A 76 21.92 -10.49 -13.24
C ILE A 76 23.40 -10.09 -13.17
N HIS A 77 23.82 -9.36 -12.14
CA HIS A 77 25.23 -9.01 -11.93
C HIS A 77 26.11 -10.27 -11.87
N ASN A 78 25.71 -11.27 -11.08
CA ASN A 78 26.47 -12.51 -10.93
C ASN A 78 26.54 -13.32 -12.24
N ALA A 79 25.45 -13.37 -13.00
CA ALA A 79 25.39 -14.14 -14.24
C ALA A 79 26.10 -13.47 -15.42
N THR A 80 26.06 -12.13 -15.50
CA THR A 80 26.54 -11.37 -16.68
C THR A 80 27.84 -10.61 -16.44
N GLY A 81 28.23 -10.39 -15.19
CA GLY A 81 29.35 -9.55 -14.80
C GLY A 81 29.12 -8.04 -15.00
N ILE A 82 27.93 -7.60 -15.42
CA ILE A 82 27.64 -6.18 -15.64
C ILE A 82 27.77 -5.41 -14.33
N SER A 83 28.55 -4.34 -14.32
CA SER A 83 28.74 -3.52 -13.11
C SER A 83 27.42 -2.99 -12.53
N ARG A 84 27.37 -2.83 -11.19
CA ARG A 84 26.25 -2.21 -10.47
C ARG A 84 25.82 -0.87 -11.10
N LYS A 85 26.79 -0.03 -11.49
CA LYS A 85 26.54 1.25 -12.15
C LYS A 85 25.80 1.07 -13.48
N GLY A 86 26.23 0.11 -14.30
CA GLY A 86 25.56 -0.21 -15.56
C GLY A 86 24.12 -0.69 -15.37
N LEU A 87 23.89 -1.56 -14.40
CA LEU A 87 22.55 -2.07 -14.07
C LEU A 87 21.59 -0.97 -13.60
N LEU A 88 22.05 -0.11 -12.68
CA LEU A 88 21.24 1.00 -12.17
C LEU A 88 20.97 2.06 -13.23
N LEU A 89 21.92 2.35 -14.12
CA LEU A 89 21.69 3.24 -15.27
C LEU A 89 20.68 2.64 -16.26
N GLY A 90 20.78 1.34 -16.55
CA GLY A 90 19.78 0.63 -17.36
C GLY A 90 18.38 0.73 -16.74
N TYR A 91 18.28 0.55 -15.43
CA TYR A 91 17.01 0.70 -14.71
C TYR A 91 16.50 2.15 -14.72
N ALA A 92 17.38 3.15 -14.68
CA ALA A 92 17.01 4.56 -14.82
C ALA A 92 16.40 4.86 -16.20
N VAL A 93 16.96 4.27 -17.27
CA VAL A 93 16.42 4.36 -18.64
C VAL A 93 15.05 3.71 -18.73
N ILE A 94 14.89 2.50 -18.19
CA ILE A 94 13.58 1.80 -18.17
C ILE A 94 12.54 2.65 -17.43
N ALA A 95 12.90 3.22 -16.27
CA ALA A 95 12.02 4.12 -15.53
C ALA A 95 11.64 5.34 -16.37
N ALA A 96 12.60 6.02 -16.99
CA ALA A 96 12.33 7.18 -17.83
C ALA A 96 11.37 6.86 -18.99
N LEU A 97 11.64 5.77 -19.72
CA LEU A 97 10.79 5.32 -20.83
C LEU A 97 9.37 4.99 -20.38
N THR A 98 9.23 4.30 -19.24
CA THR A 98 7.93 3.95 -18.67
C THR A 98 7.10 5.19 -18.33
N TYR A 99 7.71 6.20 -17.69
CA TYR A 99 6.99 7.43 -17.37
C TYR A 99 6.70 8.30 -18.59
N ILE A 100 7.58 8.33 -19.59
CA ILE A 100 7.31 9.00 -20.86
C ILE A 100 6.10 8.34 -21.54
N ALA A 101 6.06 7.01 -21.61
CA ALA A 101 4.93 6.28 -22.16
C ALA A 101 3.62 6.60 -21.41
N LEU A 102 3.65 6.65 -20.07
CA LEU A 102 2.49 7.04 -19.25
C LEU A 102 1.99 8.45 -19.57
N VAL A 103 2.89 9.42 -19.72
CA VAL A 103 2.54 10.81 -20.08
C VAL A 103 1.91 10.86 -21.48
N VAL A 104 2.50 10.14 -22.45
CA VAL A 104 1.98 10.07 -23.82
C VAL A 104 0.58 9.44 -23.84
N LEU A 105 0.39 8.31 -23.16
CA LEU A 105 -0.91 7.61 -23.08
C LEU A 105 -1.97 8.50 -22.42
N TRP A 106 -1.62 9.18 -21.31
CA TRP A 106 -2.55 10.10 -20.66
C TRP A 106 -2.95 11.26 -21.58
N GLY A 107 -2.00 11.85 -22.30
CA GLY A 107 -2.27 12.90 -23.27
C GLY A 107 -3.13 12.45 -24.45
N ILE A 108 -3.07 11.17 -24.84
CA ILE A 108 -3.95 10.61 -25.87
C ILE A 108 -5.39 10.48 -25.33
N ILE A 109 -5.55 9.96 -24.12
CA ILE A 109 -6.86 9.79 -23.48
C ILE A 109 -7.56 11.14 -23.30
N GLU A 110 -6.87 12.13 -22.76
CA GLU A 110 -7.42 13.48 -22.53
C GLU A 110 -7.89 14.16 -23.83
N ARG A 111 -7.13 13.97 -24.92
CA ARG A 111 -7.53 14.44 -26.26
C ARG A 111 -8.79 13.74 -26.78
N GLN A 112 -8.97 12.46 -26.49
CA GLN A 112 -10.17 11.72 -26.88
C GLN A 112 -11.40 12.17 -26.09
N GLU A 113 -11.28 12.35 -24.78
CA GLU A 113 -12.37 12.85 -23.93
C GLU A 113 -12.80 14.26 -24.32
N THR A 114 -11.84 15.14 -24.61
CA THR A 114 -12.12 16.52 -25.07
C THR A 114 -12.87 16.51 -26.40
N LYS A 115 -12.44 15.67 -27.36
CA LYS A 115 -13.14 15.52 -28.64
C LYS A 115 -14.56 14.99 -28.46
N SER A 116 -14.76 13.94 -27.66
CA SER A 116 -16.09 13.38 -27.40
C SER A 116 -17.03 14.37 -26.71
N SER A 117 -16.51 15.18 -25.78
CA SER A 117 -17.30 16.18 -25.05
C SER A 117 -17.74 17.31 -25.96
N ASN A 118 -16.84 17.80 -26.83
CA ASN A 118 -17.17 18.82 -27.83
C ASN A 118 -18.21 18.32 -28.85
N THR A 119 -18.14 17.06 -29.28
CA THR A 119 -19.16 16.47 -30.16
C THR A 119 -20.54 16.43 -29.49
N ARG A 120 -20.63 15.99 -28.22
CA ARG A 120 -21.90 15.94 -27.46
C ARG A 120 -22.49 17.33 -27.22
N LEU A 121 -21.65 18.33 -26.91
CA LEU A 121 -22.10 19.72 -26.78
C LEU A 121 -22.67 20.24 -28.10
N THR A 122 -22.02 19.94 -29.22
CA THR A 122 -22.49 20.32 -30.55
C THR A 122 -23.84 19.67 -30.90
N GLU A 123 -24.04 18.39 -30.55
CA GLU A 123 -25.32 17.70 -30.74
C GLU A 123 -26.45 18.26 -29.84
N SER A 124 -26.13 18.63 -28.58
CA SER A 124 -27.12 19.19 -27.65
C SER A 124 -27.60 20.60 -28.01
N ILE A 125 -26.78 21.38 -28.70
CA ILE A 125 -27.14 22.72 -29.20
C ILE A 125 -28.09 22.63 -30.40
N SER A 126 -28.08 21.51 -31.14
CA SER A 126 -28.96 21.27 -32.30
C SER A 126 -30.35 20.72 -31.96
N THR A 127 -30.64 20.40 -30.69
CA THR A 127 -31.97 19.95 -30.25
C THR A 127 -32.73 21.08 -29.52
N PRO A 128 -33.96 21.43 -29.91
CA PRO A 128 -34.71 22.49 -29.25
C PRO A 128 -35.12 22.07 -27.84
N VAL A 129 -34.73 22.88 -26.85
CA VAL A 129 -35.01 22.68 -25.42
C VAL A 129 -36.47 23.05 -25.14
N VAL A 130 -37.30 22.05 -24.78
CA VAL A 130 -38.61 22.28 -24.17
C VAL A 130 -38.39 22.56 -22.68
N ASN A 131 -38.77 23.77 -22.26
CA ASN A 131 -38.77 24.20 -20.87
C ASN A 131 -39.93 23.54 -20.12
N ASP A 132 -39.64 22.60 -19.22
CA ASP A 132 -40.57 22.24 -18.15
C ASP A 132 -40.00 22.67 -16.80
N ALA A 133 -40.60 23.73 -16.28
CA ALA A 133 -40.46 24.17 -14.90
C ALA A 133 -41.40 23.33 -14.01
N GLN A 134 -40.85 22.64 -13.01
CA GLN A 134 -41.38 22.40 -11.66
C GLN A 134 -40.91 21.05 -11.10
N SER A 135 -40.13 21.09 -10.02
CA SER A 135 -40.48 20.33 -8.81
C SER A 135 -39.69 20.87 -7.61
N LEU A 136 -40.43 21.57 -6.76
CA LEU A 136 -40.11 21.84 -5.37
C LEU A 136 -40.38 20.53 -4.59
N SER A 137 -39.39 19.93 -3.90
CA SER A 137 -39.67 18.78 -3.02
C SER A 137 -38.51 18.41 -2.08
N TYR A 138 -38.74 18.67 -0.79
CA TYR A 138 -38.16 18.09 0.44
C TYR A 138 -36.64 18.11 0.69
N THR A 139 -36.22 19.10 1.48
CA THR A 139 -35.04 19.03 2.35
C THR A 139 -35.30 18.01 3.47
N THR A 140 -35.08 16.73 3.20
CA THR A 140 -34.75 15.78 4.27
C THR A 140 -33.35 16.13 4.76
N LEU A 141 -33.15 16.17 6.07
CA LEU A 141 -31.81 16.12 6.69
C LEU A 141 -31.23 14.71 6.47
N GLU A 142 -31.08 14.28 5.22
CA GLU A 142 -30.28 13.11 4.85
C GLU A 142 -28.83 13.46 5.16
N GLU A 143 -28.19 12.64 6.00
CA GLU A 143 -26.74 12.71 6.21
C GLU A 143 -26.07 12.73 4.84
N VAL A 144 -25.47 13.87 4.49
CA VAL A 144 -24.74 14.01 3.23
C VAL A 144 -23.70 12.89 3.22
N PRO A 145 -23.73 11.97 2.24
CA PRO A 145 -22.83 10.85 2.22
C PRO A 145 -21.41 11.38 2.25
N LEU A 146 -20.57 10.78 3.10
CA LEU A 146 -19.26 11.33 3.45
C LEU A 146 -18.39 11.58 2.22
N ASN A 147 -18.63 10.85 1.12
CA ASN A 147 -18.00 11.03 -0.19
C ASN A 147 -18.22 12.39 -0.87
N LYS A 148 -19.27 13.14 -0.50
CA LYS A 148 -19.58 14.49 -1.00
C LYS A 148 -19.20 15.59 -0.02
N ALA A 149 -18.79 15.23 1.20
CA ALA A 149 -18.42 16.19 2.23
C ALA A 149 -17.06 16.86 1.95
N GLN A 150 -16.89 18.09 2.47
CA GLN A 150 -15.62 18.81 2.37
C GLN A 150 -14.48 18.05 3.09
N LEU A 151 -13.26 18.18 2.58
CA LEU A 151 -12.07 17.48 3.09
C LEU A 151 -11.89 17.60 4.61
N LYS A 152 -12.10 18.80 5.18
CA LYS A 152 -11.95 19.02 6.63
C LYS A 152 -12.95 18.18 7.44
N THR A 153 -14.18 18.07 6.97
CA THR A 153 -15.23 17.25 7.57
C THR A 153 -14.88 15.76 7.47
N GLN A 154 -14.36 15.33 6.31
CA GLN A 154 -13.90 13.96 6.11
C GLN A 154 -12.74 13.61 7.06
N MET A 155 -11.75 14.49 7.23
CA MET A 155 -10.62 14.27 8.13
C MET A 155 -11.01 14.27 9.62
N SER A 156 -12.08 14.97 9.98
CA SER A 156 -12.60 14.97 11.35
C SER A 156 -13.61 13.84 11.61
N SER A 157 -13.88 12.99 10.61
CA SER A 157 -14.87 11.93 10.72
C SER A 157 -14.37 10.77 11.58
N PHE A 158 -15.30 9.96 12.08
CA PHE A 158 -14.97 8.74 12.82
C PHE A 158 -14.31 7.70 11.91
N GLU A 159 -14.75 7.60 10.66
CA GLU A 159 -14.21 6.68 9.67
C GLU A 159 -12.74 7.00 9.41
N PHE A 160 -12.38 8.28 9.34
CA PHE A 160 -10.98 8.70 9.24
C PHE A 160 -10.18 8.29 10.47
N ARG A 161 -10.67 8.57 11.68
CA ARG A 161 -9.99 8.18 12.93
C ARG A 161 -9.80 6.66 13.04
N TYR A 162 -10.83 5.89 12.69
CA TYR A 162 -10.77 4.44 12.68
C TYR A 162 -9.77 3.92 11.63
N LEU A 163 -9.84 4.41 10.40
CA LEU A 163 -8.93 4.00 9.33
C LEU A 163 -7.48 4.39 9.66
N PHE A 164 -7.27 5.56 10.26
CA PHE A 164 -5.97 6.00 10.76
C PHE A 164 -5.43 5.07 11.86
N LEU A 165 -6.25 4.71 12.86
CA LEU A 165 -5.85 3.78 13.91
C LEU A 165 -5.52 2.39 13.33
N PHE A 166 -6.37 1.89 12.44
CA PHE A 166 -6.19 0.62 11.73
C PHE A 166 -4.90 0.59 10.90
N ALA A 167 -4.67 1.64 10.12
CA ALA A 167 -3.46 1.79 9.31
C ALA A 167 -2.22 1.91 10.17
N SER A 168 -2.24 2.77 11.19
CA SER A 168 -1.09 3.03 12.05
C SER A 168 -0.63 1.77 12.78
N LEU A 169 -1.56 1.02 13.37
CA LEU A 169 -1.19 -0.19 14.09
C LEU A 169 -0.61 -1.25 13.15
N HIS A 170 -1.34 -1.64 12.11
CA HIS A 170 -0.92 -2.72 11.23
C HIS A 170 0.32 -2.35 10.41
N ASN A 171 0.51 -1.06 10.07
CA ASN A 171 1.73 -0.57 9.45
C ASN A 171 2.93 -0.67 10.41
N LEU A 172 2.77 -0.25 11.67
CA LEU A 172 3.82 -0.43 12.69
C LEU A 172 4.19 -1.91 12.86
N GLN A 173 3.20 -2.81 12.90
CA GLN A 173 3.43 -4.25 13.02
C GLN A 173 4.17 -4.83 11.81
N SER A 174 3.77 -4.41 10.60
CA SER A 174 4.43 -4.83 9.37
C SER A 174 5.88 -4.34 9.31
N SER A 175 6.12 -3.10 9.74
CA SER A 175 7.46 -2.49 9.77
C SER A 175 8.32 -3.19 10.84
N PHE A 176 7.81 -3.35 12.07
CA PHE A 176 8.49 -4.08 13.14
C PHE A 176 8.93 -5.49 12.72
N TYR A 177 8.10 -6.19 11.93
CA TYR A 177 8.48 -7.48 11.36
C TYR A 177 9.71 -7.39 10.45
N PHE A 178 9.76 -6.41 9.54
CA PHE A 178 10.92 -6.18 8.67
C PHE A 178 12.19 -5.83 9.43
N GLY A 179 12.10 -4.97 10.45
CA GLY A 179 13.24 -4.63 11.32
C GLY A 179 13.83 -5.82 12.08
N ARG A 180 13.13 -6.97 12.09
CA ARG A 180 13.43 -8.13 12.92
C ARG A 180 13.71 -9.42 12.16
N VAL A 181 13.16 -9.59 10.97
CA VAL A 181 13.17 -10.88 10.26
C VAL A 181 14.58 -11.41 10.05
N ASN A 182 15.51 -10.56 9.60
CA ASN A 182 16.90 -10.95 9.34
C ASN A 182 17.60 -11.46 10.62
N GLN A 183 17.55 -10.69 11.71
CA GLN A 183 18.18 -11.08 12.97
C GLN A 183 17.52 -12.32 13.59
N THR A 184 16.21 -12.48 13.43
CA THR A 184 15.48 -13.66 13.90
C THR A 184 15.92 -14.92 13.14
N LEU A 185 16.12 -14.82 11.82
CA LEU A 185 16.64 -15.93 11.02
C LEU A 185 18.10 -16.26 11.35
N THR A 186 18.95 -15.25 11.57
CA THR A 186 20.32 -15.44 12.04
C THR A 186 20.35 -16.17 13.39
N ASN A 187 19.48 -15.78 14.33
CA ASN A 187 19.36 -16.43 15.64
C ASN A 187 18.87 -17.88 15.55
N TYR A 188 18.17 -18.25 14.48
CA TYR A 188 17.73 -19.63 14.21
C TYR A 188 18.73 -20.42 13.34
N MET A 189 19.98 -19.96 13.27
CA MET A 189 21.09 -20.63 12.58
C MET A 189 20.98 -20.65 11.04
N ASP A 190 20.23 -19.72 10.42
CA ASP A 190 20.23 -19.49 8.96
C ASP A 190 21.54 -18.79 8.50
N THR A 191 22.68 -19.44 8.75
CA THR A 191 24.02 -18.91 8.43
C THR A 191 24.26 -18.77 6.92
N THR A 192 23.56 -19.57 6.11
CA THR A 192 23.61 -19.54 4.64
C THR A 192 22.61 -18.55 4.02
N GLN A 193 21.83 -17.83 4.84
CA GLN A 193 20.81 -16.85 4.42
C GLN A 193 19.75 -17.41 3.45
N VAL A 194 19.51 -18.73 3.48
CA VAL A 194 18.58 -19.38 2.56
C VAL A 194 17.15 -18.92 2.84
N TYR A 195 16.75 -18.86 4.11
CA TYR A 195 15.40 -18.41 4.47
C TYR A 195 15.21 -16.90 4.24
N THR A 196 16.29 -16.13 4.38
CA THR A 196 16.28 -14.69 4.05
C THR A 196 16.02 -14.47 2.56
N LYS A 197 16.70 -15.23 1.69
CA LYS A 197 16.44 -15.21 0.25
C LYS A 197 15.03 -15.68 -0.08
N VAL A 198 14.59 -16.78 0.52
CA VAL A 198 13.23 -17.32 0.34
C VAL A 198 12.17 -16.28 0.72
N PHE A 199 12.35 -15.56 1.83
CA PHE A 199 11.46 -14.47 2.20
C PHE A 199 11.39 -13.38 1.13
N GLY A 200 12.54 -12.95 0.61
CA GLY A 200 12.62 -11.98 -0.49
C GLY A 200 11.90 -12.41 -1.77
N TRP A 201 11.86 -13.72 -2.05
CA TRP A 201 11.12 -14.30 -3.18
C TRP A 201 9.64 -14.59 -2.90
N ILE A 202 9.22 -14.70 -1.64
CA ILE A 202 7.82 -14.92 -1.25
C ILE A 202 7.03 -13.60 -1.23
N LEU A 203 7.66 -12.48 -0.83
CA LEU A 203 7.01 -11.16 -0.81
C LEU A 203 6.27 -10.79 -2.11
N PRO A 204 6.85 -11.00 -3.31
CA PRO A 204 6.22 -10.66 -4.58
C PRO A 204 5.05 -11.55 -4.94
N VAL A 205 4.93 -12.75 -4.36
CA VAL A 205 3.87 -13.73 -4.68
C VAL A 205 2.50 -13.28 -4.13
N GLY A 206 2.44 -12.17 -3.40
CA GLY A 206 1.20 -11.58 -2.89
C GLY A 206 0.10 -11.37 -3.95
N PHE A 207 0.46 -11.14 -5.22
CA PHE A 207 -0.52 -10.96 -6.31
C PHE A 207 -1.40 -12.20 -6.53
N VAL A 208 -0.95 -13.40 -6.16
CA VAL A 208 -1.74 -14.65 -6.26
C VAL A 208 -3.01 -14.57 -5.41
N PHE A 209 -2.99 -13.75 -4.34
CA PHE A 209 -4.12 -13.57 -3.44
C PHE A 209 -5.12 -12.49 -3.87
N ILE A 210 -4.90 -11.79 -5.00
CA ILE A 210 -5.83 -10.76 -5.51
C ILE A 210 -7.27 -11.28 -5.68
N PRO A 211 -7.52 -12.46 -6.27
CA PRO A 211 -8.89 -12.97 -6.39
C PRO A 211 -9.53 -13.23 -5.03
N VAL A 212 -8.76 -13.75 -4.07
CA VAL A 212 -9.21 -14.01 -2.69
C VAL A 212 -9.59 -12.70 -2.01
N ILE A 213 -8.76 -11.65 -2.15
CA ILE A 213 -9.03 -10.31 -1.61
C ILE A 213 -10.30 -9.73 -2.22
N ASN A 214 -10.47 -9.86 -3.55
CA ASN A 214 -11.65 -9.35 -4.24
C ASN A 214 -12.94 -10.03 -3.75
N ILE A 215 -12.93 -11.37 -3.63
CA ILE A 215 -14.05 -12.13 -3.09
C ILE A 215 -14.32 -11.74 -1.63
N LEU A 216 -13.27 -11.61 -0.81
CA LEU A 216 -13.40 -11.29 0.60
C LEU A 216 -14.11 -9.95 0.81
N VAL A 217 -13.68 -8.90 0.11
CA VAL A 217 -14.26 -7.55 0.25
C VAL A 217 -15.64 -7.44 -0.40
N ASN A 218 -15.85 -8.04 -1.59
CA ASN A 218 -17.10 -7.87 -2.33
C ASN A 218 -18.22 -8.78 -1.79
N ARG A 219 -17.91 -10.00 -1.38
CA ARG A 219 -18.91 -10.97 -0.91
C ARG A 219 -19.18 -10.88 0.59
N PHE A 220 -18.13 -10.71 1.42
CA PHE A 220 -18.28 -10.68 2.88
C PHE A 220 -18.31 -9.25 3.45
N GLY A 221 -17.98 -8.25 2.64
CA GLY A 221 -17.98 -6.85 3.03
C GLY A 221 -16.64 -6.37 3.59
N LEU A 222 -16.47 -5.05 3.62
CA LEU A 222 -15.24 -4.38 4.03
C LEU A 222 -14.90 -4.63 5.52
N PRO A 223 -15.83 -4.52 6.49
CA PRO A 223 -15.50 -4.76 7.90
C PRO A 223 -15.04 -6.20 8.15
N CYS A 224 -15.65 -7.19 7.49
CA CYS A 224 -15.24 -8.59 7.58
C CYS A 224 -13.83 -8.79 7.03
N SER A 225 -13.49 -8.16 5.89
CA SER A 225 -12.13 -8.20 5.36
C SER A 225 -11.10 -7.57 6.32
N MET A 226 -11.45 -6.47 6.99
CA MET A 226 -10.59 -5.82 8.00
C MET A 226 -10.38 -6.71 9.24
N LEU A 227 -11.42 -7.42 9.67
CA LEU A 227 -11.32 -8.43 10.71
C LEU A 227 -10.39 -9.57 10.28
N THR A 228 -10.54 -10.09 9.05
CA THR A 228 -9.66 -11.13 8.51
C THR A 228 -8.20 -10.71 8.52
N SER A 229 -7.86 -9.48 8.09
CA SER A 229 -6.48 -8.98 8.20
C SER A 229 -5.97 -8.93 9.64
N THR A 230 -6.83 -8.57 10.59
CA THR A 230 -6.43 -8.50 12.01
C THR A 230 -6.21 -9.91 12.58
N VAL A 231 -7.07 -10.87 12.22
CA VAL A 231 -6.90 -12.29 12.60
C VAL A 231 -5.61 -12.86 12.00
N LEU A 232 -5.35 -12.64 10.71
CA LEU A 232 -4.07 -13.01 10.09
C LEU A 232 -2.89 -12.35 10.81
N SER A 233 -3.06 -11.10 11.26
CA SER A 233 -2.04 -10.40 12.04
C SER A 233 -1.73 -11.09 13.36
N ILE A 234 -2.76 -11.49 14.10
CA ILE A 234 -2.61 -12.25 15.35
C ILE A 234 -1.93 -13.59 15.08
N VAL A 235 -2.32 -14.30 14.02
CA VAL A 235 -1.76 -15.61 13.68
C VAL A 235 -0.27 -15.51 13.32
N TYR A 236 0.16 -14.57 12.47
CA TYR A 236 1.59 -14.47 12.14
C TYR A 236 2.44 -14.02 13.34
N GLN A 237 1.89 -13.18 14.22
CA GLN A 237 2.59 -12.76 15.44
C GLN A 237 2.65 -13.87 16.48
N GLY A 238 1.57 -14.63 16.67
CA GLY A 238 1.54 -15.79 17.56
C GLY A 238 2.51 -16.88 17.09
N THR A 239 2.53 -17.18 15.78
CA THR A 239 3.51 -18.11 15.21
C THR A 239 4.94 -17.58 15.29
N SER A 240 5.14 -16.26 15.33
CA SER A 240 6.48 -15.67 15.52
C SER A 240 7.06 -16.00 16.89
N MET A 241 6.23 -16.25 17.92
CA MET A 241 6.71 -16.65 19.25
C MET A 241 7.22 -18.09 19.33
N ILE A 242 7.04 -18.88 18.27
CA ILE A 242 7.48 -20.28 18.22
C ILE A 242 8.85 -20.35 17.53
N PRO A 243 9.92 -20.78 18.23
CA PRO A 243 11.28 -20.83 17.69
C PRO A 243 11.51 -22.09 16.82
N LEU A 244 10.73 -22.23 15.74
CA LEU A 244 10.87 -23.30 14.75
C LEU A 244 11.23 -22.72 13.37
N LEU A 245 12.30 -23.24 12.78
CA LEU A 245 12.81 -22.77 11.48
C LEU A 245 11.87 -23.13 10.32
N GLN A 246 11.30 -24.33 10.32
CA GLN A 246 10.36 -24.77 9.28
C GLN A 246 9.05 -23.95 9.29
N LEU A 247 8.61 -23.50 10.47
CA LEU A 247 7.42 -22.67 10.62
C LEU A 247 7.61 -21.26 10.04
N GLN A 248 8.85 -20.84 9.75
CA GLN A 248 9.13 -19.53 9.17
C GLN A 248 8.54 -19.38 7.76
N ILE A 249 8.53 -20.44 6.95
CA ILE A 249 7.96 -20.39 5.60
C ILE A 249 6.45 -20.13 5.66
N LEU A 250 5.74 -20.87 6.52
CA LEU A 250 4.32 -20.65 6.75
C LEU A 250 4.05 -19.22 7.22
N LYS A 251 4.87 -18.72 8.15
CA LYS A 251 4.79 -17.34 8.62
C LYS A 251 5.01 -16.33 7.50
N PHE A 252 5.97 -16.55 6.58
CA PHE A 252 6.19 -15.67 5.42
C PHE A 252 4.95 -15.58 4.55
N ILE A 253 4.31 -16.72 4.28
CA ILE A 253 3.07 -16.77 3.49
C ILE A 253 1.95 -16.00 4.20
N ILE A 254 1.72 -16.28 5.49
CA ILE A 254 0.67 -15.59 6.27
C ILE A 254 0.93 -14.08 6.32
N PHE A 255 2.18 -13.67 6.51
CA PHE A 255 2.58 -12.25 6.50
C PHE A 255 2.30 -11.58 5.16
N VAL A 256 2.61 -12.23 4.04
CA VAL A 256 2.34 -11.69 2.70
C VAL A 256 0.84 -11.57 2.45
N VAL A 257 0.06 -12.59 2.83
CA VAL A 257 -1.41 -12.55 2.70
C VAL A 257 -2.01 -11.44 3.56
N PHE A 258 -1.56 -11.33 4.81
CA PHE A 258 -1.93 -10.25 5.71
C PHE A 258 -1.69 -8.88 5.06
N ARG A 259 -0.48 -8.67 4.53
CA ARG A 259 -0.05 -7.37 4.00
C ARG A 259 -0.83 -6.99 2.73
N ALA A 260 -1.08 -7.97 1.86
CA ALA A 260 -1.89 -7.78 0.66
C ALA A 260 -3.34 -7.38 1.00
N ILE A 261 -3.98 -8.09 1.94
CA ILE A 261 -5.34 -7.76 2.42
C ILE A 261 -5.35 -6.40 3.12
N PHE A 262 -4.35 -6.12 3.97
CA PHE A 262 -4.24 -4.88 4.74
C PHE A 262 -4.24 -3.64 3.84
N TYR A 263 -3.34 -3.57 2.86
CA TYR A 263 -3.26 -2.41 1.98
C TYR A 263 -4.46 -2.31 1.03
N ALA A 264 -4.99 -3.44 0.56
CA ALA A 264 -6.23 -3.46 -0.23
C ALA A 264 -7.43 -2.94 0.59
N ASN A 265 -7.53 -3.28 1.87
CA ASN A 265 -8.56 -2.78 2.77
C ASN A 265 -8.47 -1.27 2.98
N ILE A 266 -7.27 -0.72 3.16
CA ILE A 266 -7.08 0.73 3.29
C ILE A 266 -7.55 1.45 2.03
N ALA A 267 -7.10 1.02 0.86
CA ALA A 267 -7.49 1.64 -0.40
C ALA A 267 -9.00 1.49 -0.68
N SER A 268 -9.57 0.31 -0.43
CA SER A 268 -11.00 0.04 -0.64
C SER A 268 -11.88 0.81 0.35
N CYS A 269 -11.47 0.92 1.62
CA CYS A 269 -12.13 1.78 2.61
C CYS A 269 -12.05 3.24 2.19
N GLY A 270 -10.86 3.69 1.80
CA GLY A 270 -10.62 5.01 1.25
C GLY A 270 -11.64 5.36 0.15
N ALA A 271 -11.73 4.49 -0.86
CA ALA A 271 -12.56 4.71 -2.03
C ALA A 271 -14.06 4.66 -1.72
N LYS A 272 -14.52 3.65 -0.96
CA LYS A 272 -15.94 3.47 -0.63
C LYS A 272 -16.46 4.55 0.33
N THR A 273 -15.64 4.96 1.30
CA THR A 273 -16.07 5.86 2.37
C THR A 273 -15.87 7.34 2.02
N PHE A 274 -14.75 7.72 1.41
CA PHE A 274 -14.43 9.13 1.15
C PHE A 274 -14.59 9.55 -0.33
N GLY A 275 -14.79 8.59 -1.22
CA GLY A 275 -15.00 8.85 -2.64
C GLY A 275 -13.74 9.28 -3.40
N TYR A 276 -13.90 9.56 -4.69
CA TYR A 276 -12.80 9.82 -5.62
C TYR A 276 -12.03 11.12 -5.33
N ALA A 277 -12.76 12.23 -5.10
CA ALA A 277 -12.19 13.58 -5.13
C ALA A 277 -11.06 13.80 -4.09
N ASN A 278 -11.26 13.31 -2.87
CA ASN A 278 -10.33 13.53 -1.75
C ASN A 278 -9.50 12.29 -1.40
N LEU A 279 -9.63 11.17 -2.14
CA LEU A 279 -8.99 9.90 -1.80
C LEU A 279 -7.48 10.02 -1.61
N GLY A 280 -6.79 10.62 -2.59
CA GLY A 280 -5.34 10.71 -2.59
C GLY A 280 -4.81 11.51 -1.39
N THR A 281 -5.50 12.59 -1.04
CA THR A 281 -5.13 13.44 0.10
C THR A 281 -5.37 12.73 1.42
N ILE A 282 -6.51 12.04 1.57
CA ILE A 282 -6.85 11.29 2.78
C ILE A 282 -5.90 10.11 3.00
N LEU A 283 -5.68 9.28 1.97
CA LEU A 283 -4.76 8.16 2.07
C LEU A 283 -3.32 8.63 2.26
N GLY A 284 -2.90 9.70 1.58
CA GLY A 284 -1.59 10.31 1.78
C GLY A 284 -1.39 10.80 3.22
N ALA A 285 -2.40 11.46 3.80
CA ALA A 285 -2.35 11.90 5.20
C ALA A 285 -2.29 10.71 6.17
N ILE A 286 -3.09 9.65 5.93
CA ILE A 286 -3.10 8.43 6.75
C ILE A 286 -1.75 7.71 6.66
N TYR A 287 -1.20 7.49 5.47
CA TYR A 287 0.10 6.81 5.33
C TYR A 287 1.24 7.64 5.92
N THR A 288 1.24 8.96 5.73
CA THR A 288 2.30 9.82 6.29
C THR A 288 2.28 9.80 7.82
N SER A 289 1.10 9.95 8.42
CA SER A 289 0.95 9.92 9.87
C SER A 289 1.20 8.52 10.46
N ALA A 290 0.75 7.46 9.78
CA ALA A 290 1.06 6.08 10.14
C ALA A 290 2.56 5.76 10.02
N ALA A 291 3.27 6.35 9.05
CA ALA A 291 4.71 6.18 8.88
C ALA A 291 5.50 6.84 10.03
N VAL A 292 5.07 8.01 10.52
CA VAL A 292 5.66 8.64 11.71
C VAL A 292 5.54 7.73 12.93
N ILE A 293 4.38 7.09 13.13
CA ILE A 293 4.18 6.10 14.20
C ILE A 293 5.05 4.86 13.95
N ALA A 294 5.16 4.42 12.70
CA ALA A 294 5.97 3.26 12.32
C ALA A 294 7.46 3.43 12.64
N LEU A 295 7.99 4.66 12.77
CA LEU A 295 9.36 4.89 13.24
C LEU A 295 9.65 4.32 14.64
N LEU A 296 8.61 4.08 15.45
CA LEU A 296 8.74 3.33 16.71
C LEU A 296 9.25 1.90 16.51
N GLU A 297 9.23 1.38 15.29
CA GLU A 297 9.87 0.10 14.97
C GLU A 297 11.37 0.09 15.31
N ILE A 298 12.08 1.23 15.16
CA ILE A 298 13.53 1.30 15.31
C ILE A 298 13.94 0.97 16.76
N PRO A 299 13.44 1.69 17.79
CA PRO A 299 13.72 1.34 19.17
C PRO A 299 13.13 -0.02 19.56
N THR A 300 11.94 -0.37 19.06
CA THR A 300 11.26 -1.64 19.38
C THR A 300 12.06 -2.84 18.87
N ALA A 301 12.54 -2.80 17.63
CA ALA A 301 13.37 -3.82 17.03
C ALA A 301 14.71 -3.93 17.76
N LYS A 302 15.37 -2.79 18.04
CA LYS A 302 16.61 -2.75 18.83
C LYS A 302 16.43 -3.42 20.18
N TYR A 303 15.43 -3.03 20.96
CA TYR A 303 15.19 -3.62 22.28
C TYR A 303 14.92 -5.11 22.20
N ALA A 304 14.04 -5.53 21.30
CA ALA A 304 13.77 -6.96 21.09
C ALA A 304 15.04 -7.73 20.71
N ASN A 305 16.01 -7.11 20.03
CA ASN A 305 17.20 -7.79 19.46
C ASN A 305 18.27 -8.02 20.53
N THR A 306 18.24 -7.26 21.63
CA THR A 306 19.22 -7.35 22.71
C THR A 306 19.02 -8.55 23.64
N SER A 307 17.79 -9.02 23.84
CA SER A 307 17.51 -10.11 24.77
C SER A 307 16.29 -10.94 24.39
N LYS A 308 16.28 -12.21 24.80
CA LYS A 308 15.14 -13.13 24.62
C LYS A 308 13.89 -12.65 25.36
N THR A 309 14.06 -12.02 26.52
CA THR A 309 12.95 -11.40 27.28
C THR A 309 12.36 -10.21 26.53
N GLY A 310 13.22 -9.34 25.98
CA GLY A 310 12.79 -8.22 25.16
C GLY A 310 12.03 -8.68 23.91
N TRP A 311 12.47 -9.78 23.30
CA TRP A 311 11.77 -10.41 22.18
C TRP A 311 10.34 -10.85 22.54
N ASN A 312 10.18 -11.65 23.59
CA ASN A 312 8.86 -12.10 24.04
C ASN A 312 7.96 -10.91 24.40
N LEU A 313 8.51 -9.90 25.07
CA LEU A 313 7.76 -8.73 25.50
C LEU A 313 7.24 -7.91 24.31
N MET A 314 8.09 -7.61 23.32
CA MET A 314 7.67 -6.80 22.17
C MET A 314 6.64 -7.54 21.30
N TYR A 315 6.80 -8.85 21.08
CA TYR A 315 5.78 -9.65 20.40
C TYR A 315 4.49 -9.74 21.22
N GLY A 316 4.57 -9.86 22.54
CA GLY A 316 3.42 -9.84 23.44
C GLY A 316 2.65 -8.52 23.36
N ILE A 317 3.34 -7.38 23.39
CA ILE A 317 2.73 -6.05 23.23
C ILE A 317 2.09 -5.91 21.86
N SER A 318 2.81 -6.29 20.79
CA SER A 318 2.31 -6.19 19.42
C SER A 318 1.08 -7.06 19.19
N LEU A 319 1.05 -8.28 19.75
CA LEU A 319 -0.09 -9.18 19.72
C LEU A 319 -1.26 -8.65 20.54
N ALA A 320 -1.01 -8.11 21.74
CA ALA A 320 -2.02 -7.47 22.57
C ALA A 320 -2.68 -6.30 21.83
N LEU A 321 -1.89 -5.45 21.17
CA LEU A 321 -2.43 -4.35 20.36
C LEU A 321 -3.31 -4.85 19.20
N SER A 322 -2.93 -5.95 18.51
CA SER A 322 -3.79 -6.57 17.49
C SER A 322 -5.11 -7.05 18.07
N VAL A 323 -5.09 -7.69 19.25
CA VAL A 323 -6.32 -8.16 19.92
C VAL A 323 -7.19 -6.97 20.33
N CYS A 324 -6.59 -5.89 20.82
CA CYS A 324 -7.29 -4.65 21.15
C CYS A 324 -7.96 -3.97 19.94
N MET A 325 -7.55 -4.29 18.70
CA MET A 325 -8.23 -3.76 17.51
C MET A 325 -9.54 -4.47 17.16
N ILE A 326 -9.76 -5.70 17.63
CA ILE A 326 -11.00 -6.44 17.40
C ILE A 326 -12.24 -5.64 17.83
N PRO A 327 -12.34 -5.08 19.05
CA PRO A 327 -13.50 -4.28 19.45
C PRO A 327 -13.65 -3.01 18.61
N ALA A 328 -12.56 -2.35 18.19
CA ALA A 328 -12.64 -1.17 17.32
C ALA A 328 -13.24 -1.52 15.94
N ILE A 329 -12.86 -2.67 15.38
CA ILE A 329 -13.41 -3.19 14.12
C ILE A 329 -14.89 -3.54 14.29
N GLU A 330 -15.29 -4.09 15.44
CA GLU A 330 -16.68 -4.39 15.72
C GLU A 330 -17.55 -3.13 15.82
N VAL A 331 -17.04 -2.07 16.47
CA VAL A 331 -17.72 -0.76 16.50
C VAL A 331 -17.86 -0.20 15.09
N TYR A 332 -16.80 -0.27 14.28
CA TYR A 332 -16.85 0.15 12.87
C TYR A 332 -17.87 -0.67 12.07
N ARG A 333 -17.88 -2.00 12.24
CA ARG A 333 -18.82 -2.92 11.58
C ARG A 333 -20.27 -2.55 11.87
N ARG A 334 -20.60 -2.33 13.15
CA ARG A 334 -21.96 -1.93 13.57
C ARG A 334 -22.39 -0.61 12.97
N ARG A 335 -21.46 0.34 12.79
CA ARG A 335 -21.76 1.64 12.19
C ARG A 335 -21.87 1.56 10.67
N PHE A 336 -21.02 0.75 10.03
CA PHE A 336 -21.01 0.54 8.59
C PHE A 336 -22.32 -0.07 8.06
N TYR A 337 -22.93 -1.00 8.80
CA TYR A 337 -24.21 -1.59 8.41
C TYR A 337 -25.45 -0.81 8.87
N LYS A 338 -25.27 0.22 9.72
CA LYS A 338 -26.37 1.11 10.16
C LYS A 338 -26.54 2.33 9.25
N SER A 339 -25.50 2.68 8.51
CA SER A 339 -25.47 3.80 7.55
C SER A 339 -25.85 3.33 6.16
#